data_AF-A0A2V8JWZ4-F1
#
_entry.id   AF-A0A2V8JWZ4-F1
#
_cell.length_a   1.000
_cell.length_b   1.000
_cell.length_c   1.000
_cell.angle_alpha   90.00
_cell.angle_beta   90.00
_cell.angle_gamma   90.00
#
_symmetry.space_group_name_H-M   'P 1'
#
loop_
_entity.id
_entity.type
_entity.pdbx_description
1 polymer ?
#
loop_
_entity_poly.entity_id
_entity_poly.type
_entity_poly.pdbx_seq_one_letter_code
_entity_poly.pdbx_strand_id
1 'polypeptide(L)'
;MTDNSHGECLTEETLTEYLEGGLDPAIKLASEVHLIACDGCRGRLGFLMKVLKEDVDTEEAAAVEAITQQWHKAKYKMPRRTGTLPNWLFGCVAIAAALVIAVVGARVLLDRQGPPRSASEIVQLLL
;
A
#
# COMPACT_ATOMS: atom_id res chain seq x y z
N MET A 1 -30.97 2.26 0.36
CA MET A 1 -31.59 2.84 -0.85
C MET A 1 -31.87 4.28 -0.54
N THR A 2 -31.05 5.20 -1.06
CA THR A 2 -31.20 6.64 -0.86
C THR A 2 -31.91 7.25 -2.06
N ASP A 3 -32.98 8.00 -1.79
CA ASP A 3 -33.85 8.59 -2.79
C ASP A 3 -33.21 9.87 -3.34
N ASN A 4 -32.61 9.81 -4.53
CA ASN A 4 -31.90 10.93 -5.17
C ASN A 4 -32.88 11.85 -5.94
N SER A 5 -33.97 12.27 -5.32
CA SER A 5 -35.06 13.05 -5.95
C SER A 5 -34.96 14.58 -5.71
N HIS A 6 -33.76 15.09 -5.42
CA HIS A 6 -33.53 16.49 -5.01
C HIS A 6 -32.38 17.18 -5.77
N GLY A 7 -32.47 17.18 -7.11
CA GLY A 7 -31.60 17.96 -7.99
C GLY A 7 -30.11 17.63 -7.88
N GLU A 8 -29.27 18.56 -8.31
CA GLU A 8 -27.83 18.49 -8.05
C GLU A 8 -27.56 18.89 -6.60
N CYS A 9 -26.80 18.08 -5.88
CA CYS A 9 -26.45 18.32 -4.47
C CYS A 9 -25.43 19.46 -4.37
N LEU A 10 -25.40 20.15 -3.22
CA LEU A 10 -24.37 21.14 -2.92
C LEU A 10 -22.97 20.51 -3.02
N THR A 11 -22.04 21.25 -3.62
CA THR A 11 -20.65 20.83 -3.76
C THR A 11 -19.92 20.93 -2.42
N GLU A 12 -18.75 20.29 -2.31
CA GLU A 12 -17.98 20.30 -1.06
C GLU A 12 -17.45 21.70 -0.75
N GLU A 13 -17.02 22.45 -1.76
CA GLU A 13 -16.57 23.84 -1.67
C GLU A 13 -17.70 24.75 -1.17
N THR A 14 -18.91 24.57 -1.71
CA THR A 14 -20.10 25.32 -1.28
C THR A 14 -20.43 25.04 0.20
N LEU A 15 -20.27 23.80 0.66
CA LEU A 15 -20.50 23.40 2.05
C LEU A 15 -19.42 23.92 3.00
N THR A 16 -18.16 24.01 2.57
CA THR A 16 -17.08 24.61 3.39
C THR A 16 -17.22 26.13 3.47
N GLU A 17 -17.47 26.83 2.35
CA GLU A 17 -17.72 28.28 2.36
C GLU A 17 -18.96 28.66 3.19
N TYR A 18 -19.97 27.78 3.24
CA TYR A 18 -21.13 27.92 4.10
C TYR A 18 -20.77 27.88 5.60
N LEU A 19 -19.87 26.96 6.00
CA LEU A 19 -19.41 26.85 7.39
C LEU A 19 -18.48 28.00 7.79
N GLU A 20 -17.62 28.44 6.88
CA GLU A 20 -16.71 29.58 7.07
C GLU A 20 -17.44 30.93 7.02
N GLY A 21 -18.66 30.96 6.48
CA GLY A 21 -19.47 32.17 6.34
C GLY A 21 -19.07 33.06 5.15
N GLY A 22 -18.28 32.55 4.20
CA GLY A 22 -17.79 33.26 3.02
C GLY A 22 -18.80 33.38 1.86
N LEU A 23 -19.91 32.62 1.90
CA LEU A 23 -20.92 32.63 0.85
C LEU A 23 -21.65 33.98 0.70
N ASP A 24 -21.92 34.35 -0.54
CA ASP A 24 -22.85 35.43 -0.89
C ASP A 24 -24.24 35.20 -0.27
N PRO A 25 -24.93 36.24 0.25
CA PRO A 25 -26.22 36.09 0.92
C PRO A 25 -27.31 35.37 0.10
N ALA A 26 -27.33 35.53 -1.23
CA ALA A 26 -28.31 34.86 -2.09
C ALA A 26 -27.99 33.36 -2.24
N ILE A 27 -26.71 33.01 -2.38
CA ILE A 27 -26.26 31.61 -2.48
C ILE A 27 -26.42 30.90 -1.12
N LYS A 28 -26.15 31.61 -0.02
CA LYS A 28 -26.40 31.11 1.34
C LYS A 28 -27.88 30.77 1.55
N LEU A 29 -28.80 31.66 1.19
CA LEU A 29 -30.25 31.42 1.30
C LEU A 29 -30.68 30.20 0.46
N ALA A 30 -30.17 30.07 -0.77
CA ALA A 30 -30.44 28.91 -1.63
C ALA A 30 -29.89 27.60 -1.02
N SER A 31 -28.71 27.66 -0.40
CA SER A 31 -28.10 26.52 0.30
C SER A 31 -28.89 26.13 1.55
N GLU A 32 -29.41 27.09 2.33
CA GLU A 32 -30.30 26.83 3.47
C GLU A 32 -31.59 26.11 3.03
N VAL A 33 -32.23 26.56 1.95
CA VAL A 33 -33.41 25.92 1.37
C VAL A 33 -33.10 24.49 0.90
N HIS A 34 -31.96 24.27 0.24
CA HIS A 34 -31.52 22.92 -0.15
C HIS A 34 -31.24 22.03 1.07
N LEU A 35 -30.59 22.56 2.10
CA LEU A 35 -30.29 21.82 3.33
C LEU A 35 -31.57 21.41 4.07
N ILE A 36 -32.62 22.23 4.08
CA ILE A 36 -33.92 21.81 4.65
C ILE A 36 -34.45 20.56 3.92
N ALA A 37 -34.43 20.56 2.59
CA ALA A 37 -34.96 19.47 1.77
C ALA A 37 -34.06 18.22 1.69
N CYS A 38 -32.73 18.37 1.76
CA CYS A 38 -31.78 17.30 1.44
C CYS A 38 -31.04 16.75 2.68
N ASP A 39 -31.53 15.62 3.21
CA ASP A 39 -30.85 14.85 4.27
C ASP A 39 -29.40 14.47 3.93
N GLY A 40 -29.10 14.21 2.65
CA GLY A 40 -27.74 13.88 2.20
C GLY A 40 -26.76 15.04 2.41
N CYS A 41 -27.18 16.27 2.08
CA CYS A 41 -26.36 17.45 2.29
C CYS A 41 -26.29 17.85 3.78
N ARG A 42 -27.38 17.67 4.56
CA ARG A 42 -27.32 17.80 6.03
C ARG A 42 -26.33 16.84 6.67
N GLY A 43 -26.30 15.58 6.22
CA GLY A 43 -25.34 14.58 6.70
C GLY A 43 -23.88 14.95 6.41
N ARG A 44 -23.59 15.41 5.19
CA ARG A 44 -22.24 15.90 4.80
C ARG A 44 -21.82 17.13 5.61
N LEU A 45 -22.71 18.11 5.76
CA LEU A 45 -22.46 19.31 6.55
C LEU A 45 -22.17 18.96 8.03
N GLY A 46 -22.96 18.05 8.62
CA GLY A 46 -22.75 17.56 9.97
C GLY A 46 -21.44 16.78 10.16
N PHE A 47 -20.94 16.10 9.12
CA PHE A 47 -19.61 15.51 9.12
C PHE A 47 -18.51 16.57 9.12
N LEU A 48 -18.58 17.55 8.20
CA LEU A 48 -17.62 18.66 8.15
C LEU A 48 -17.59 19.44 9.48
N MET A 49 -18.74 19.75 10.08
CA MET A 49 -18.84 20.37 11.41
C MET A 49 -18.16 19.57 12.53
N LYS A 50 -18.13 18.23 12.45
CA LYS A 50 -17.41 17.38 13.40
C LYS A 50 -15.91 17.42 13.17
N VAL A 51 -15.46 17.46 11.91
CA VAL A 51 -14.05 17.57 11.55
C VAL A 51 -13.47 18.95 11.91
N LEU A 52 -14.27 20.01 11.83
CA LEU A 52 -13.88 21.37 12.21
C LEU A 52 -13.84 21.62 13.74
N LYS A 53 -14.30 20.68 14.58
CA LYS A 53 -14.14 20.80 16.03
C LYS A 53 -12.69 20.52 16.42
N GLU A 54 -12.02 21.51 17.02
CA GLU A 54 -10.70 21.32 17.64
C GLU A 54 -10.76 20.36 18.84
N ASP A 55 -11.85 20.42 19.62
CA ASP A 55 -12.08 19.55 20.77
C ASP A 55 -12.78 18.25 20.37
N VAL A 56 -12.02 17.15 20.43
CA VAL A 56 -12.56 15.78 20.50
C VAL A 56 -13.24 15.60 21.86
N ASP A 57 -14.44 15.02 21.88
CA ASP A 57 -15.17 14.84 23.15
C ASP A 57 -14.39 13.95 24.13
N THR A 58 -14.56 14.19 25.43
CA THR A 58 -13.87 13.41 26.48
C THR A 58 -14.12 11.89 26.39
N GLU A 59 -15.29 11.46 25.91
CA GLU A 59 -15.60 10.04 25.70
C GLU A 59 -14.85 9.49 24.46
N GLU A 60 -14.81 10.24 23.36
CA GLU A 60 -14.07 9.87 22.15
C GLU A 60 -12.55 9.83 22.41
N ALA A 61 -12.02 10.79 23.18
CA ALA A 61 -10.63 10.83 23.60
C ALA A 61 -10.25 9.62 24.47
N ALA A 62 -11.10 9.26 25.44
CA ALA A 62 -10.91 8.08 26.28
C ALA A 62 -10.95 6.77 25.46
N ALA A 63 -11.83 6.69 24.45
CA ALA A 63 -11.88 5.54 23.53
C ALA A 63 -10.60 5.41 22.69
N VAL A 64 -10.07 6.51 22.16
CA VAL A 64 -8.78 6.54 21.43
C VAL A 64 -7.61 6.15 22.33
N GLU A 65 -7.60 6.61 23.60
CA GLU A 65 -6.56 6.20 24.56
C GLU A 65 -6.63 4.69 24.86
N ALA A 66 -7.83 4.15 25.09
CA ALA A 66 -8.03 2.71 25.34
C ALA A 66 -7.52 1.84 24.17
N ILE A 67 -7.83 2.22 22.93
CA ILE A 67 -7.32 1.56 21.71
C ILE A 67 -5.79 1.64 21.67
N THR A 68 -5.23 2.81 21.95
CA THR A 68 -3.78 3.05 21.95
C THR A 68 -3.08 2.17 23.01
N GLN A 69 -3.58 2.13 24.24
CA GLN A 69 -3.05 1.28 25.30
C GLN A 69 -3.14 -0.22 24.95
N GLN A 70 -4.23 -0.67 24.31
CA GLN A 70 -4.36 -2.04 23.82
C GLN A 70 -3.32 -2.36 22.74
N TRP A 71 -3.09 -1.44 21.80
CA TRP A 71 -2.11 -1.61 20.72
C TRP A 71 -0.67 -1.68 21.26
N HIS A 72 -0.32 -0.84 22.22
CA HIS A 72 0.96 -0.93 22.93
C HIS A 72 1.14 -2.28 23.64
N LYS A 73 0.13 -2.75 24.40
CA LYS A 73 0.16 -4.06 25.07
C LYS A 73 0.31 -5.23 24.07
N ALA A 74 -0.29 -5.13 22.88
CA ALA A 74 -0.14 -6.13 21.82
C ALA A 74 1.26 -6.11 21.18
N LYS A 75 1.87 -4.93 21.00
CA LYS A 75 3.21 -4.77 20.40
C LYS A 75 4.32 -5.46 21.20
N TYR A 76 4.20 -5.50 22.54
CA TYR A 76 5.10 -6.27 23.42
C TYR A 76 4.84 -7.79 23.43
N LYS A 77 3.76 -8.26 22.81
CA LYS A 77 3.39 -9.69 22.72
C LYS A 77 3.54 -10.27 21.31
N MET A 78 4.36 -9.66 20.45
CA MET A 78 4.78 -10.30 19.20
C MET A 78 5.50 -11.63 19.51
N PRO A 79 4.98 -12.81 19.10
CA PRO A 79 5.72 -14.04 19.23
C PRO A 79 6.97 -13.94 18.37
N ARG A 80 8.15 -14.07 19.00
CA ARG A 80 9.44 -14.00 18.33
C ARG A 80 9.51 -15.17 17.35
N ARG A 81 9.20 -14.92 16.06
CA ARG A 81 9.09 -15.96 15.03
C ARG A 81 10.49 -16.42 14.60
N THR A 82 11.17 -17.13 15.51
CA THR A 82 12.47 -17.77 15.29
C THR A 82 12.28 -19.01 14.43
N GLY A 83 11.96 -18.79 13.15
CA GLY A 83 12.09 -19.79 12.10
C GLY A 83 13.57 -20.05 11.83
N THR A 84 14.24 -20.76 12.75
CA THR A 84 15.61 -21.21 12.55
C THR A 84 15.63 -22.31 11.50
N LEU A 85 15.78 -21.93 10.23
CA LEU A 85 16.26 -22.88 9.22
C LEU A 85 17.63 -23.39 9.70
N PRO A 86 17.84 -24.71 9.85
CA PRO A 86 19.07 -25.23 10.41
C PRO A 86 20.27 -24.87 9.51
N ASN A 87 21.32 -24.30 10.10
CA ASN A 87 22.52 -23.83 9.40
C ASN A 87 23.16 -24.88 8.46
N TRP A 88 22.91 -26.16 8.71
CA TRP A 88 23.31 -27.27 7.84
C TRP A 88 22.79 -27.13 6.39
N LEU A 89 21.57 -26.60 6.19
CA LEU A 89 21.02 -26.37 4.85
C LEU A 89 21.85 -25.36 4.04
N PHE A 90 22.36 -24.31 4.67
CA PHE A 90 23.27 -23.36 4.01
C PHE A 90 24.60 -24.03 3.62
N GLY A 91 25.11 -24.94 4.46
CA GLY A 91 26.27 -25.78 4.14
C GLY A 91 26.03 -26.65 2.91
N CYS A 92 24.89 -27.34 2.83
CA CYS A 92 24.53 -28.17 1.68
C CYS A 92 24.42 -27.36 0.38
N VAL A 93 23.83 -26.16 0.42
CA VAL A 93 23.72 -25.28 -0.76
C VAL A 93 25.10 -24.82 -1.24
N ALA A 94 26.00 -24.45 -0.34
CA ALA A 94 27.37 -24.06 -0.70
C ALA A 94 28.16 -25.22 -1.34
N ILE A 95 28.05 -26.43 -0.80
CA ILE A 95 28.70 -27.64 -1.35
C ILE A 95 28.13 -27.96 -2.75
N ALA A 96 26.81 -27.91 -2.92
CA ALA A 96 26.16 -28.17 -4.21
C ALA A 96 26.61 -27.15 -5.28
N ALA A 97 26.67 -25.86 -4.95
CA ALA A 97 27.16 -24.82 -5.86
C ALA A 97 28.63 -25.05 -6.26
N ALA A 98 29.51 -25.38 -5.30
CA ALA A 98 30.91 -25.66 -5.57
C ALA A 98 31.10 -26.88 -6.50
N LEU A 99 30.31 -27.95 -6.31
CA LEU A 99 30.33 -29.13 -7.18
C LEU A 99 29.88 -28.81 -8.61
N VAL A 100 28.81 -28.03 -8.78
CA VAL A 100 28.34 -27.60 -10.11
C VAL A 100 29.41 -26.78 -10.83
N ILE A 101 30.02 -25.81 -10.15
CA ILE A 101 31.10 -24.98 -10.71
C ILE A 101 32.30 -25.85 -11.12
N ALA A 102 32.71 -26.80 -10.28
CA ALA A 102 33.82 -27.70 -10.58
C ALA A 102 33.56 -28.58 -11.81
N VAL A 103 32.35 -29.16 -11.93
CA VAL A 103 31.98 -30.01 -13.09
C VAL A 103 31.91 -29.18 -14.38
N VAL A 104 31.29 -28.00 -14.35
CA VAL A 104 31.22 -27.11 -15.52
C VAL A 104 32.62 -26.62 -15.93
N GLY A 105 33.44 -26.21 -14.96
CA GLY A 105 34.82 -25.80 -15.20
C GLY A 105 35.67 -26.91 -15.83
N ALA A 106 35.56 -28.14 -15.33
CA ALA A 106 36.25 -29.31 -15.90
C ALA A 106 35.81 -29.60 -17.34
N ARG A 107 34.51 -29.52 -17.65
CA ARG A 107 34.00 -29.68 -19.03
C ARG A 107 34.56 -28.63 -19.97
N VAL A 108 34.51 -27.34 -19.59
CA VAL A 108 35.04 -26.24 -20.40
C VAL A 108 36.56 -26.36 -20.61
N LEU A 109 37.31 -26.89 -19.63
CA LEU A 109 38.74 -27.15 -19.79
C LEU A 109 39.02 -28.29 -20.77
N LEU A 110 38.26 -29.39 -20.69
CA LEU A 110 38.40 -30.55 -21.58
C LEU A 110 38.03 -30.19 -23.03
N ASP A 111 36.93 -29.46 -23.24
CA ASP A 111 36.53 -28.96 -24.56
C ASP A 111 37.60 -28.03 -25.17
N ARG A 112 38.31 -27.24 -24.33
CA ARG A 112 39.46 -26.43 -24.75
C ARG A 112 40.75 -27.21 -25.02
N GLN A 113 40.89 -28.41 -24.47
CA GLN A 113 42.04 -29.29 -24.71
C GLN A 113 41.82 -30.26 -25.89
N GLY A 114 40.64 -30.25 -26.51
CA GLY A 114 40.44 -30.85 -27.82
C GLY A 114 41.47 -30.29 -28.82
N PRO A 115 42.06 -31.14 -29.69
CA PRO A 115 43.05 -30.67 -30.65
C PRO A 115 42.47 -29.55 -31.52
N PRO A 116 43.29 -28.57 -31.94
CA PRO A 116 42.81 -27.52 -32.84
C PRO A 116 42.22 -28.19 -34.09
N ARG A 117 41.04 -27.73 -34.51
CA ARG A 117 40.36 -28.21 -35.73
C ARG A 117 41.38 -28.37 -36.84
N SER A 118 41.57 -29.60 -37.30
CA SER A 118 42.55 -29.90 -38.34
C SER A 118 42.30 -29.01 -39.56
N ALA A 119 43.35 -28.56 -40.25
CA ALA A 119 43.23 -27.56 -41.31
C ALA A 119 42.20 -27.95 -42.40
N SER A 120 41.98 -29.25 -42.62
CA SER A 120 40.91 -29.81 -43.45
C SER A 120 39.49 -29.39 -43.08
N GLU A 121 39.17 -29.26 -41.78
CA GLU A 121 37.84 -28.87 -41.29
C GLU A 121 37.58 -27.37 -41.50
N ILE A 122 38.64 -26.54 -41.48
CA ILE A 122 38.55 -25.11 -41.78
C ILE A 122 38.33 -24.89 -43.29
N VAL A 123 39.00 -25.69 -44.14
CA VAL A 123 38.81 -25.65 -45.60
C VAL A 123 37.39 -26.08 -46.00
N GLN A 124 36.79 -27.05 -45.30
CA GLN A 124 35.40 -27.46 -45.52
C GLN A 124 34.34 -26.46 -45.06
N LEU A 125 34.70 -25.42 -44.31
CA LEU A 125 33.80 -24.33 -43.91
C LEU A 125 33.87 -23.10 -44.84
N LEU A 126 34.74 -23.14 -45.85
CA LEU A 126 35.00 -22.04 -46.80
C LEU A 126 34.59 -22.39 -48.25
N LEU A 127 33.97 -23.55 -48.46
CA LEU A 127 33.52 -24.08 -49.75
C LEU A 127 32.05 -24.52 -49.68
#